data_AF-A0A925D2U4-F1
#
_entry.id   AF-A0A925D2U4-F1
#
_cell.length_a   1.000
_cell.length_b   1.000
_cell.length_c   1.000
_cell.angle_alpha   90.00
_cell.angle_beta   90.00
_cell.angle_gamma   90.00
#
_symmetry.space_group_name_H-M   'P 1'
#
loop_
_entity.id
_entity.type
_entity.pdbx_description
1 polymer ?
#
loop_
_entity_poly.entity_id
_entity_poly.type
_entity_poly.pdbx_seq_one_letter_code
_entity_poly.pdbx_strand_id
1 'polypeptide(L)'
;LFIYSIINILLCVAIVFASDWISVYALMAVFFFESIMFPTIFALGVKGLGGQTKKASSFIIMSIAGGALMPFVMGMLADRYSTAVSYIVPLFCFVVVAWYGWRGYKIKR
;
A
#
# COMPACT_ATOMS: atom_id res chain seq x y z
N LEU A 1 5.17 8.72 5.03
CA LEU A 1 4.88 7.31 4.72
C LEU A 1 4.29 6.57 5.92
N PHE A 2 5.03 6.36 7.01
CA PHE A 2 4.57 5.56 8.16
C PHE A 2 3.21 5.97 8.73
N ILE A 3 3.01 7.26 9.03
CA ILE A 3 1.73 7.78 9.56
C ILE A 3 0.57 7.53 8.60
N TYR A 4 0.78 7.82 7.31
CA TYR A 4 -0.21 7.60 6.25
C TYR A 4 -0.57 6.11 6.10
N SER A 5 0.43 5.23 6.20
CA SER A 5 0.19 3.77 6.15
C SER A 5 -0.58 3.27 7.38
N ILE A 6 -0.32 3.80 8.58
CA ILE A 6 -1.13 3.47 9.76
C ILE A 6 -2.58 3.92 9.59
N ILE A 7 -2.80 5.14 9.09
CA ILE A 7 -4.14 5.65 8.83
C ILE A 7 -4.89 4.74 7.84
N ASN A 8 -4.23 4.32 6.74
CA ASN A 8 -4.80 3.39 5.78
C ASN A 8 -5.07 2.00 6.37
N ILE A 9 -4.22 1.48 7.26
CA ILE A 9 -4.49 0.21 7.96
C ILE A 9 -5.76 0.33 8.80
N LEU A 10 -5.91 1.40 9.57
CA LEU A 10 -7.10 1.64 10.39
C LEU A 10 -8.36 1.80 9.54
N LEU A 11 -8.27 2.49 8.41
CA LEU A 11 -9.36 2.63 7.44
C LEU A 11 -9.73 1.28 6.79
N CYS A 12 -8.76 0.45 6.41
CA CYS A 12 -9.03 -0.89 5.88
C CYS A 12 -9.70 -1.78 6.93
N VAL A 13 -9.27 -1.71 8.19
CA VAL A 13 -9.97 -2.40 9.29
C VAL A 13 -11.41 -1.89 9.42
N ALA A 14 -11.62 -0.58 9.38
CA ALA A 14 -12.96 0.00 9.42
C ALA A 14 -13.84 -0.48 8.25
N ILE A 15 -13.29 -0.62 7.03
CA ILE A 15 -14.02 -1.14 5.86
C ILE A 15 -14.47 -2.59 6.06
N VAL A 16 -13.66 -3.42 6.73
CA VAL A 16 -13.99 -4.84 6.99
C VAL A 16 -15.12 -4.97 8.02
N PHE A 17 -15.16 -4.10 9.03
CA PHE A 17 -16.15 -4.16 10.11
C PHE A 17 -17.39 -3.28 9.89
N ALA A 18 -17.30 -2.22 9.07
CA ALA A 18 -18.42 -1.37 8.75
C ALA A 18 -19.30 -2.00 7.66
N SER A 19 -20.61 -1.87 7.83
CA SER A 19 -21.62 -2.20 6.84
C SER A 19 -22.27 -0.91 6.35
N ASP A 20 -22.77 -0.89 5.10
CA ASP A 20 -23.39 0.26 4.42
C ASP A 20 -22.42 1.39 3.99
N TRP A 21 -22.97 2.57 3.73
CA TRP A 21 -22.31 3.75 3.14
C TRP A 21 -21.03 4.20 3.87
N ILE A 22 -20.87 3.85 5.14
CA ILE A 22 -19.65 4.16 5.93
C ILE A 22 -18.41 3.54 5.28
N SER A 23 -18.52 2.32 4.75
CA SER A 23 -17.42 1.64 4.06
C SER A 23 -17.00 2.35 2.78
N VAL A 24 -17.95 3.00 2.08
CA VAL A 24 -17.68 3.79 0.87
C VAL A 24 -16.93 5.08 1.22
N TYR A 25 -17.34 5.79 2.27
CA TYR A 25 -16.62 6.99 2.73
C TYR A 25 -15.21 6.65 3.23
N ALA A 26 -15.05 5.53 3.94
CA ALA A 26 -13.73 5.05 4.39
C ALA A 26 -12.83 4.70 3.18
N LEU A 27 -13.38 4.06 2.16
CA LEU A 27 -12.67 3.71 0.92
C LEU A 27 -12.20 4.94 0.16
N MET A 28 -13.02 6.00 0.08
CA MET A 28 -12.58 7.28 -0.50
C MET A 28 -11.43 7.91 0.30
N ALA A 29 -11.48 7.83 1.63
CA ALA A 29 -10.39 8.31 2.48
C ALA A 29 -9.11 7.49 2.27
N VAL A 30 -9.19 6.17 2.07
CA VAL A 30 -8.02 5.33 1.72
C VAL A 30 -7.33 5.86 0.47
N PHE A 31 -8.08 6.09 -0.61
CA PHE A 31 -7.51 6.60 -1.86
C PHE A 31 -6.86 7.98 -1.70
N PHE A 32 -7.46 8.85 -0.88
CA PHE A 32 -6.89 10.15 -0.58
C PHE A 32 -5.50 10.02 0.07
N PHE A 33 -5.35 9.17 1.09
CA PHE A 33 -4.06 8.97 1.76
C PHE A 33 -3.07 8.13 0.95
N GLU A 34 -3.55 7.26 0.05
CA GLU A 34 -2.73 6.44 -0.83
C GLU A 34 -2.05 7.28 -1.93
N SER A 35 -2.66 8.39 -2.36
CA SER A 35 -2.16 9.24 -3.47
C SER A 35 -0.68 9.65 -3.36
N ILE A 36 -0.19 9.91 -2.14
CA ILE A 36 1.20 10.35 -1.90
C ILE A 36 2.17 9.19 -1.64
N MET A 37 1.69 7.96 -1.52
CA MET A 37 2.53 6.83 -1.10
C MET A 37 3.55 6.46 -2.16
N PHE A 38 3.13 6.33 -3.42
CA PHE A 38 4.04 5.99 -4.52
C PHE A 38 5.22 6.98 -4.69
N PRO A 39 5.00 8.31 -4.82
CA PRO A 39 6.11 9.25 -4.95
C PRO A 39 7.00 9.28 -3.70
N THR A 40 6.44 9.06 -2.50
CA THR A 40 7.22 8.97 -1.26
C THR A 40 8.08 7.70 -1.21
N ILE A 41 7.53 6.55 -1.63
CA ILE A 41 8.29 5.28 -1.72
C ILE A 41 9.43 5.43 -2.72
N PHE A 42 9.17 6.03 -3.86
CA PHE A 42 10.17 6.28 -4.89
C PHE A 42 11.27 7.20 -4.37
N ALA A 43 10.92 8.35 -3.79
CA ALA A 43 11.88 9.30 -3.23
C ALA A 43 12.74 8.69 -2.13
N LEU A 44 12.16 7.86 -1.26
CA LEU A 44 12.90 7.14 -0.21
C LEU A 44 13.77 6.02 -0.80
N GLY A 45 13.28 5.30 -1.80
CA GLY A 45 13.97 4.15 -2.40
C GLY A 45 15.20 4.51 -3.23
N VAL A 46 15.26 5.74 -3.75
CA VAL A 46 16.43 6.24 -4.49
C VAL A 46 17.38 7.08 -3.63
N LYS A 47 17.00 7.41 -2.39
CA LYS A 47 17.75 8.31 -1.52
C LYS A 47 19.11 7.71 -1.14
N GLY A 48 20.20 8.40 -1.46
CA GLY A 48 21.54 7.99 -1.06
C GLY A 48 22.22 6.95 -1.95
N LEU A 49 21.63 6.59 -3.11
CA LEU A 49 22.21 5.64 -4.05
C LEU A 49 23.21 6.23 -5.06
N GLY A 50 23.37 7.55 -5.11
CA GLY A 50 24.33 8.21 -6.00
C GLY A 50 24.19 7.75 -7.45
N GLY A 51 25.28 7.22 -8.04
CA GLY A 51 25.29 6.71 -9.42
C GLY A 51 24.37 5.51 -9.69
N GLN A 52 23.89 4.80 -8.65
CA GLN A 52 22.99 3.64 -8.80
C GLN A 52 21.50 4.03 -8.82
N THR A 53 21.17 5.31 -8.68
CA THR A 53 19.79 5.82 -8.70
C THR A 53 19.02 5.35 -9.93
N LYS A 54 19.64 5.37 -11.12
CA LYS A 54 18.99 4.94 -12.37
C LYS A 54 18.56 3.47 -12.32
N LYS A 55 19.41 2.58 -11.77
CA LYS A 55 19.09 1.15 -11.62
C LYS A 55 18.00 0.93 -10.57
N ALA A 56 18.08 1.60 -9.41
CA ALA A 56 17.07 1.48 -8.37
C ALA A 56 15.69 1.94 -8.84
N SER A 57 15.61 3.08 -9.56
CA SER A 57 14.36 3.55 -10.18
C SER A 57 13.77 2.52 -11.14
N SER A 58 14.59 1.86 -11.96
CA SER A 58 14.13 0.79 -12.85
C SER A 58 13.55 -0.41 -12.09
N PHE A 59 14.18 -0.82 -10.98
CA PHE A 59 13.65 -1.90 -10.14
C PHE A 59 12.33 -1.52 -9.45
N ILE A 60 12.20 -0.28 -8.96
CA ILE A 60 10.94 0.21 -8.36
C ILE A 60 9.83 0.19 -9.41
N ILE A 61 10.09 0.63 -10.64
CA ILE A 61 9.08 0.61 -11.71
C ILE A 61 8.73 -0.82 -12.11
N MET A 62 9.70 -1.73 -12.17
CA MET A 62 9.45 -3.14 -12.48
C MET A 62 8.58 -3.83 -11.41
N SER A 63 8.68 -3.38 -10.15
CA SER A 63 7.85 -3.88 -9.05
C SER A 63 6.35 -3.57 -9.21
N ILE A 64 5.98 -2.60 -10.06
CA ILE A 64 4.57 -2.30 -10.39
C ILE A 64 3.86 -3.51 -10.99
N ALA A 65 4.58 -4.46 -11.59
CA ALA A 65 4.00 -5.74 -12.05
C ALA A 65 3.29 -6.52 -10.91
N GLY A 66 3.71 -6.34 -9.65
CA GLY A 66 3.01 -6.89 -8.49
C GLY A 66 1.58 -6.36 -8.33
N GLY A 67 1.30 -5.18 -8.88
CA GLY A 67 -0.03 -4.58 -8.97
C GLY A 67 -1.00 -5.33 -9.89
N ALA A 68 -0.55 -6.27 -10.72
CA ALA A 68 -1.44 -7.20 -11.43
C ALA A 68 -1.78 -8.43 -10.58
N LEU A 69 -0.87 -8.86 -9.71
CA LEU A 69 -1.03 -10.03 -8.86
C LEU A 69 -1.99 -9.75 -7.69
N MET A 70 -1.86 -8.60 -7.03
CA MET A 70 -2.67 -8.28 -5.84
C MET A 70 -4.18 -8.15 -6.15
N PRO A 71 -4.62 -7.45 -7.23
CA PRO A 71 -6.04 -7.39 -7.59
C PRO A 71 -6.61 -8.73 -8.01
N PHE A 72 -5.81 -9.63 -8.60
CA PHE A 72 -6.25 -10.99 -8.91
C PHE A 72 -6.59 -11.78 -7.64
N VAL A 73 -5.71 -11.72 -6.64
CA VAL A 73 -5.96 -12.35 -5.32
C VAL A 73 -7.17 -11.71 -4.63
N MET A 74 -7.29 -10.39 -4.68
CA MET A 74 -8.43 -9.66 -4.13
C MET A 74 -9.75 -10.04 -4.81
N GLY A 75 -9.77 -10.16 -6.14
CA GLY A 75 -10.94 -10.56 -6.92
C GLY A 75 -11.39 -11.99 -6.57
N MET A 76 -10.46 -12.94 -6.47
CA MET A 76 -10.78 -14.30 -6.04
C MET A 76 -11.40 -14.35 -4.63
N LEU A 77 -10.92 -13.51 -3.71
CA LEU A 77 -11.49 -13.41 -2.35
C LEU A 77 -12.88 -12.76 -2.36
N ALA A 78 -13.11 -11.78 -3.25
CA ALA A 78 -14.38 -11.10 -3.39
C ALA A 78 -15.47 -12.05 -3.89
N ASP A 79 -15.13 -12.89 -4.87
CA ASP A 79 -16.05 -13.86 -5.46
C ASP A 79 -16.44 -14.99 -4.48
N ARG A 80 -15.56 -15.34 -3.53
CA ARG A 80 -15.77 -16.49 -2.62
C ARG A 80 -16.37 -16.13 -1.27
N TYR A 81 -16.09 -14.94 -0.73
CA TYR A 81 -16.50 -14.56 0.62
C TYR A 81 -17.38 -13.31 0.62
N SER A 82 -16.79 -12.16 0.31
CA SER A 82 -17.47 -10.86 0.24
C SER A 82 -16.46 -9.79 -0.17
N THR A 83 -16.94 -8.73 -0.82
CA THR A 83 -16.15 -7.54 -1.17
C THR A 83 -15.46 -6.93 0.06
N ALA A 84 -16.13 -6.93 1.22
CA ALA A 84 -15.57 -6.37 2.46
C ALA A 84 -14.37 -7.18 2.97
N VAL A 85 -14.43 -8.51 2.94
CA VAL A 85 -13.34 -9.39 3.38
C VAL A 85 -12.10 -9.25 2.48
N SER A 86 -12.31 -8.88 1.21
CA SER A 86 -11.23 -8.71 0.24
C SER A 86 -10.29 -7.55 0.58
N TYR A 87 -10.74 -6.59 1.40
CA TYR A 87 -9.91 -5.49 1.91
C TYR A 87 -8.80 -5.94 2.86
N ILE A 88 -8.80 -7.21 3.28
CA ILE A 88 -7.68 -7.79 4.04
C ILE A 88 -6.39 -7.84 3.22
N VAL A 89 -6.48 -7.94 1.89
CA VAL A 89 -5.33 -7.93 0.98
C VAL A 89 -4.64 -6.54 1.00
N PRO A 90 -5.33 -5.42 0.71
CA PRO A 90 -4.79 -4.08 0.91
C PRO A 90 -4.26 -3.83 2.32
N LEU A 91 -4.93 -4.32 3.36
CA LEU A 91 -4.49 -4.19 4.74
C LEU A 91 -3.08 -4.77 4.92
N PHE A 92 -2.85 -5.99 4.43
CA PHE A 92 -1.53 -6.61 4.49
C PHE A 92 -0.47 -5.82 3.68
N CYS A 93 -0.84 -5.32 2.50
CA CYS A 93 0.06 -4.46 1.72
C CYS A 93 0.44 -3.18 2.48
N PHE A 94 -0.51 -2.50 3.12
CA PHE A 94 -0.23 -1.28 3.89
C PHE A 94 0.62 -1.55 5.14
N VAL A 95 0.53 -2.74 5.75
CA VAL A 95 1.45 -3.15 6.84
C VAL A 95 2.89 -3.22 6.35
N VAL A 96 3.13 -3.79 5.16
CA VAL A 96 4.47 -3.84 4.55
C VAL A 96 4.98 -2.42 4.25
N VAL A 97 4.13 -1.53 3.73
CA VAL A 97 4.48 -0.13 3.47
C VAL A 97 4.77 0.63 4.77
N ALA A 98 4.02 0.38 5.85
CA ALA A 98 4.28 0.96 7.16
C ALA A 98 5.67 0.55 7.69
N TRP A 99 6.00 -0.75 7.57
CA TRP A 99 7.32 -1.25 7.95
C TRP A 99 8.45 -0.60 7.13
N TYR A 100 8.26 -0.47 5.81
CA TYR A 100 9.20 0.23 4.93
C TYR A 100 9.39 1.70 5.33
N GLY A 101 8.30 2.40 5.67
CA GLY A 101 8.32 3.79 6.10
C GLY A 101 8.95 4.04 7.47
N TRP A 102 8.98 3.04 8.35
CA TRP A 102 9.60 3.16 9.68
C TRP A 102 11.08 2.78 9.64
N ARG A 103 11.38 1.54 9.22
CA ARG A 103 12.74 0.96 9.31
C ARG A 103 13.33 0.60 7.96
N GLY A 104 12.51 0.21 6.98
CA GLY A 104 13.00 -0.29 5.70
C GLY A 104 13.76 0.73 4.84
N TYR A 105 13.44 2.02 4.94
CA TYR A 105 14.14 3.06 4.16
C TYR A 105 15.55 3.41 4.68
N LYS A 106 15.89 3.03 5.91
CA LYS A 106 17.20 3.37 6.49
C LYS A 106 18.24 2.41 5.93
N ILE A 107 19.07 2.92 5.02
CA ILE A 107 20.26 2.24 4.52
C ILE A 107 21.19 2.02 5.72
N LYS A 108 21.21 0.79 6.26
CA LYS A 108 22.21 0.36 7.23
C LYS A 108 23.53 0.29 6.47
N ARG A 109 24.39 1.27 6.73
CA ARG A 109 25.75 1.33 6.23
C ARG A 109 26.58 0.20 6.83
#